data_AF-X0USP0-F1
#
_entry.id   AF-X0USP0-F1
#
_cell.length_a   1.000
_cell.length_b   1.000
_cell.length_c   1.000
_cell.angle_alpha   90.00
_cell.angle_beta   90.00
_cell.angle_gamma   90.00
#
_symmetry.space_group_name_H-M   'P 1'
#
loop_
_entity.id
_entity.type
_entity.pdbx_description
1 polymer ?
#
loop_
_entity_poly.entity_id
_entity_poly.type
_entity_poly.pdbx_seq_one_letter_code
_entity_poly.pdbx_strand_id
1 'polypeptide(L)'
;MAIKDLEVRQGDVDIVVEVVEKGEIREFQKFGKTGRVCNAKIKDETGEMNLTLWNEQIDQVNAGDKVHVTNGYVNEFQGEKQLT
;
A
#
# COMPACT_ATOMS: atom_id res chain seq x y z
N MET A 1 12.50 1.72 9.23
CA MET A 1 12.86 1.31 7.85
C MET A 1 12.39 2.41 6.92
N ALA A 2 13.00 2.63 5.76
CA ALA A 2 12.59 3.70 4.86
C ALA A 2 12.25 3.16 3.46
N ILE A 3 11.41 3.86 2.70
CA ILE A 3 10.94 3.42 1.37
C ILE A 3 12.10 3.11 0.43
N LYS A 4 13.17 3.89 0.49
CA LYS A 4 14.36 3.69 -0.35
C LYS A 4 15.10 2.37 -0.07
N ASP A 5 15.04 1.88 1.17
CA ASP A 5 15.71 0.65 1.59
C ASP A 5 14.87 -0.61 1.30
N LEU A 6 13.65 -0.45 0.76
CA LEU A 6 12.76 -1.56 0.44
C LEU A 6 13.15 -2.24 -0.87
N GLU A 7 13.40 -3.54 -0.78
CA GLU A 7 13.69 -4.42 -1.91
C GLU A 7 12.46 -5.20 -2.37
N VAL A 8 12.40 -5.52 -3.67
CA VAL A 8 11.31 -6.34 -4.21
C VAL A 8 11.39 -7.73 -3.57
N ARG A 9 10.22 -8.29 -3.23
CA ARG A 9 10.05 -9.56 -2.52
C ARG A 9 10.47 -9.53 -1.04
N GLN A 10 10.73 -8.35 -0.47
CA GLN A 10 10.98 -8.18 0.95
C GLN A 10 9.66 -8.28 1.73
N GLY A 11 9.62 -9.17 2.71
CA GLY A 11 8.55 -9.25 3.71
C GLY A 11 8.98 -8.66 5.04
N ASP A 12 8.08 -8.74 6.03
CA ASP A 12 8.31 -8.25 7.40
C ASP A 12 8.70 -6.76 7.43
N VAL A 13 8.10 -5.97 6.53
CA VAL A 13 8.39 -4.54 6.44
C VAL A 13 7.61 -3.79 7.50
N ASP A 14 8.33 -3.03 8.32
CA ASP A 14 7.79 -2.15 9.35
C ASP A 14 8.21 -0.70 9.06
N ILE A 15 7.26 0.11 8.61
CA ILE A 15 7.49 1.50 8.18
C ILE A 15 6.28 2.39 8.46
N VAL A 16 6.54 3.61 8.89
CA VAL A 16 5.54 4.66 9.03
C VAL A 16 5.60 5.54 7.80
N VAL A 17 4.46 5.72 7.14
CA VAL A 17 4.35 6.51 5.91
C VAL A 17 3.13 7.42 5.95
N GLU A 18 3.18 8.51 5.19
CA GLU A 18 2.06 9.43 5.04
C GLU A 18 1.36 9.16 3.71
N VAL A 19 0.04 9.07 3.74
CA VAL A 19 -0.79 8.88 2.55
C VAL A 19 -0.94 10.23 1.87
N VAL A 20 -0.35 10.39 0.70
CA VAL A 20 -0.45 11.63 -0.08
C VAL A 20 -1.75 11.66 -0.87
N GLU A 21 -2.10 10.54 -1.46
CA GLU A 21 -3.26 10.43 -2.34
C GLU A 21 -3.90 9.06 -2.22
N LYS A 22 -5.22 8.99 -2.35
CA LYS A 22 -5.95 7.73 -2.43
C LYS A 22 -6.50 7.58 -3.83
N GLY A 23 -6.05 6.56 -4.54
CA GLY A 23 -6.50 6.25 -5.89
C GLY A 23 -7.89 5.63 -5.92
N GLU A 24 -8.27 5.14 -7.09
CA GLU A 24 -9.58 4.55 -7.30
C GLU A 24 -9.73 3.18 -6.65
N ILE A 25 -10.91 2.95 -6.06
CA ILE A 25 -11.28 1.68 -5.46
C ILE A 25 -11.74 0.75 -6.59
N ARG A 26 -11.00 -0.34 -6.80
CA ARG A 26 -11.34 -1.40 -7.74
C ARG A 26 -12.03 -2.53 -6.98
N GLU A 27 -13.22 -2.87 -7.43
CA GLU A 27 -13.98 -4.01 -6.90
C GLU A 27 -13.80 -5.20 -7.83
N PHE A 28 -13.48 -6.37 -7.28
CA PHE A 28 -13.32 -7.60 -8.04
C PHE A 28 -14.11 -8.73 -7.38
N GLN A 29 -14.68 -9.62 -8.18
CA GLN A 29 -15.40 -10.78 -7.67
C GLN A 29 -14.50 -12.01 -7.76
N LYS A 30 -14.20 -12.65 -6.63
CA LYS A 30 -13.38 -13.86 -6.57
C LYS A 30 -14.08 -14.94 -5.74
N PHE A 31 -14.26 -16.12 -6.31
CA PHE A 31 -14.93 -17.27 -5.67
C PHE A 31 -16.30 -16.90 -5.04
N GLY A 32 -17.09 -16.07 -5.71
CA GLY A 32 -18.41 -15.65 -5.23
C GLY A 32 -18.39 -14.58 -4.12
N LYS A 33 -17.22 -14.10 -3.69
CA LYS A 33 -17.08 -12.97 -2.77
C LYS A 33 -16.61 -11.72 -3.52
N THR A 34 -17.18 -10.57 -3.17
CA THR A 34 -16.70 -9.26 -3.64
C THR A 34 -15.53 -8.84 -2.77
N GLY A 35 -14.37 -8.62 -3.39
CA GLY A 35 -13.19 -8.01 -2.78
C GLY A 35 -13.01 -6.60 -3.30
N ARG A 36 -12.51 -5.70 -2.45
CA ARG A 36 -12.14 -4.34 -2.84
C ARG A 36 -10.64 -4.18 -2.73
N VAL A 37 -10.03 -3.50 -3.69
CA VAL A 37 -8.60 -3.14 -3.69
C VAL A 37 -8.45 -1.68 -4.08
N CYS A 38 -7.59 -0.94 -3.40
CA CYS A 38 -7.34 0.48 -3.69
C CYS A 38 -5.85 0.74 -3.66
N ASN A 39 -5.33 1.44 -4.65
CA ASN A 39 -3.93 1.87 -4.66
C ASN A 39 -3.88 3.28 -4.07
N ALA A 40 -3.21 3.43 -2.94
CA ALA A 40 -2.95 4.72 -2.31
C ALA A 40 -1.49 5.11 -2.51
N LYS A 41 -1.23 6.36 -2.83
CA LYS A 41 0.12 6.90 -2.93
C LYS A 41 0.60 7.28 -1.53
N ILE A 42 1.69 6.66 -1.11
CA ILE A 42 2.33 6.91 0.18
C ILE A 42 3.69 7.57 -0.02
N LYS A 43 4.08 8.38 0.95
CA LYS A 43 5.34 9.09 0.97
C LYS A 43 5.99 8.98 2.35
N ASP A 44 7.30 8.95 2.31
CA ASP A 44 8.16 9.03 3.47
C ASP A 44 9.29 10.05 3.18
N GLU A 45 10.14 10.30 4.17
CA GLU A 45 11.32 11.18 4.05
C GLU A 45 12.27 10.75 2.92
N THR A 46 12.24 9.47 2.54
CA THR A 46 13.16 8.90 1.56
C THR A 46 12.61 8.80 0.13
N GLY A 47 11.29 8.90 -0.06
CA GLY A 47 10.68 8.73 -1.38
C GLY A 47 9.16 8.52 -1.33
N GLU A 48 8.61 8.13 -2.48
CA GLU A 48 7.19 7.84 -2.68
C GLU A 48 7.02 6.41 -3.19
N MET A 49 5.93 5.74 -2.80
CA MET A 49 5.60 4.37 -3.21
C MET A 49 4.07 4.20 -3.29
N ASN A 50 3.60 3.14 -3.95
CA ASN A 50 2.19 2.77 -3.93
C ASN A 50 1.92 1.75 -2.82
N LEU A 51 0.92 2.02 -1.98
CA LEU A 51 0.37 1.11 -0.98
C LEU A 51 -0.94 0.52 -1.51
N THR A 52 -1.04 -0.80 -1.49
CA THR A 52 -2.25 -1.52 -1.88
C THR A 52 -3.08 -1.81 -0.64
N LEU A 53 -4.24 -1.19 -0.56
CA LEU A 53 -5.20 -1.36 0.53
C LEU A 53 -6.26 -2.37 0.12
N TRP A 54 -6.57 -3.32 1.02
CA TRP A 54 -7.57 -4.35 0.79
C TRP A 54 -8.81 -4.17 1.66
N ASN A 55 -9.99 -4.34 1.06
CA ASN A 55 -11.28 -4.38 1.74
C ASN A 55 -11.45 -3.23 2.76
N GLU A 56 -11.51 -3.55 4.06
CA GLU A 56 -11.73 -2.59 5.14
C GLU A 56 -10.55 -1.61 5.33
N GLN A 57 -9.32 -1.99 4.96
CA GLN A 57 -8.16 -1.08 5.03
C GLN A 57 -8.37 0.15 4.15
N ILE A 58 -9.15 0.01 3.08
CA ILE A 58 -9.50 1.10 2.19
C ILE A 58 -10.31 2.14 2.96
N ASP A 59 -11.24 1.72 3.81
CA ASP A 59 -12.12 2.66 4.53
C ASP A 59 -11.44 3.22 5.79
N GLN A 60 -10.41 2.55 6.31
CA GLN A 60 -9.62 3.00 7.46
C GLN A 60 -8.57 4.06 7.12
N VAL A 61 -8.16 4.16 5.85
CA VAL A 61 -7.05 5.01 5.41
C VAL A 61 -7.55 6.11 4.49
N ASN A 62 -7.18 7.36 4.79
CA ASN A 62 -7.50 8.54 3.96
C ASN A 62 -6.23 9.30 3.55
N ALA A 63 -6.36 10.12 2.51
CA ALA A 63 -5.30 11.04 2.11
C ALA A 63 -5.05 12.06 3.24
N GLY A 64 -3.78 12.26 3.58
CA GLY A 64 -3.30 13.05 4.71
C GLY A 64 -3.06 12.25 6.00
N ASP A 65 -3.50 10.98 6.06
CA ASP A 65 -3.27 10.16 7.26
C ASP A 65 -1.85 9.60 7.28
N LYS A 66 -1.30 9.51 8.49
CA LYS A 66 -0.07 8.74 8.75
C LYS A 66 -0.45 7.32 9.13
N VAL A 67 -0.01 6.37 8.32
CA VAL A 67 -0.27 4.95 8.53
C VAL A 67 1.02 4.23 8.91
N HIS A 68 0.91 3.32 9.87
CA HIS A 68 1.99 2.42 10.24
C HIS A 68 1.73 1.08 9.55
N VAL A 69 2.54 0.78 8.54
CA VAL A 69 2.50 -0.50 7.85
C VAL A 69 3.42 -1.46 8.60
N THR A 70 2.84 -2.52 9.15
CA THR A 70 3.56 -3.59 9.84
C THR A 70 3.35 -4.89 9.08
N ASN A 71 4.36 -5.75 9.07
CA ASN A 71 4.34 -7.02 8.32
C ASN A 71 4.00 -6.82 6.84
N GLY A 72 4.42 -5.68 6.26
CA GLY A 72 4.18 -5.35 4.87
C GLY A 72 5.02 -6.21 3.93
N TYR A 73 4.51 -6.41 2.73
CA TYR A 73 5.20 -7.13 1.66
C TYR A 73 5.42 -6.23 0.46
N VAL A 74 6.69 -6.08 0.08
CA VAL A 74 7.08 -5.28 -1.09
C VAL A 74 7.01 -6.19 -2.31
N ASN A 75 6.05 -5.93 -3.18
CA ASN A 75 5.89 -6.62 -4.44
C ASN A 75 6.25 -5.68 -5.61
N GLU A 76 6.52 -6.25 -6.77
CA GLU A 76 6.71 -5.49 -8.01
C GLU A 76 5.59 -5.86 -8.98
N PHE A 77 4.91 -4.85 -9.50
CA PHE A 77 3.87 -5.04 -10.51
C PHE A 77 4.08 -4.06 -11.64
N GLN A 78 4.19 -4.60 -12.85
CA GLN A 78 4.51 -3.84 -14.07
C GLN A 78 5.79 -2.99 -13.97
N GLY A 79 6.76 -3.44 -13.15
CA GLY A 79 8.03 -2.72 -12.92
C GLY A 79 7.96 -1.62 -11.86
N GLU A 80 6.80 -1.40 -11.24
CA GLU A 80 6.65 -0.48 -10.12
C GLU A 80 6.63 -1.25 -8.79
N LYS A 81 7.39 -0.75 -7.81
CA LYS A 81 7.37 -1.28 -6.45
C LYS A 81 6.07 -0.86 -5.75
N GLN A 82 5.42 -1.80 -5.12
CA GLN A 82 4.21 -1.58 -4.35
C GLN A 82 4.24 -2.37 -3.04
N LEU A 83 3.79 -1.71 -1.98
CA LEU A 83 3.66 -2.28 -0.64
C LEU A 83 2.23 -2.82 -0.49
N THR A 84 2.07 -3.99 0.10
CA THR A 84 0.79 -4.63 0.46
C THR A 84 0.80 -5.05 1.90
#